data_AF-A0A0C3JDJ4-F1
#
_entry.id   AF-A0A0C3JDJ4-F1
#
_cell.length_a   1.000
_cell.length_b   1.000
_cell.length_c   1.000
_cell.angle_alpha   90.00
_cell.angle_beta   90.00
_cell.angle_gamma   90.00
#
_symmetry.space_group_name_H-M   'P 1'
#
loop_
_entity.id
_entity.type
_entity.pdbx_description
1 polymer ?
#
loop_
_entity_poly.entity_id
_entity_poly.type
_entity_poly.pdbx_seq_one_letter_code
_entity_poly.pdbx_strand_id
1 'polypeptide(L)' 'GATNRDMQEHFQRSADTISKIFLCLLDMTISPWFYNKYVHLPPDDLVPPKIQADPKFYPFFKDCQGAIDGTHI' A
#
# COMPACT_ATOMS: atom_id res chain seq x y z
N GLY A 1 5.85 -12.67 2.44
CA GLY A 1 5.41 -12.22 3.78
C GLY A 1 5.54 -13.37 4.74
N ALA A 2 5.88 -13.11 6.00
CA ALA A 2 5.91 -14.13 7.05
C ALA A 2 4.48 -14.56 7.41
N THR A 3 4.29 -15.84 7.72
CA THR A 3 2.99 -16.37 8.12
C THR A 3 2.72 -16.16 9.61
N ASN A 4 1.47 -16.32 10.04
CA ASN A 4 1.13 -16.28 11.46
C ASN A 4 1.87 -17.39 12.24
N ARG A 5 2.13 -18.55 11.64
CA ARG A 5 2.89 -19.64 12.26
C ARG A 5 4.35 -19.25 12.51
N ASP A 6 5.00 -18.65 11.52
CA ASP A 6 6.39 -18.17 11.65
C ASP A 6 6.50 -17.14 12.79
N MET A 7 5.49 -16.28 12.93
CA MET A 7 5.41 -15.27 13.98
C MET A 7 5.19 -15.88 15.37
N GLN A 8 4.38 -16.93 15.48
CA GLN A 8 4.20 -17.66 16.73
C GLN A 8 5.51 -18.27 17.22
N GLU A 9 6.28 -18.87 16.31
CA GLU A 9 7.60 -19.44 16.60
C GLU A 9 8.62 -18.36 16.96
N HIS A 10 8.62 -17.23 16.25
CA HIS A 10 9.58 -16.16 16.52
C HIS A 10 9.32 -15.45 17.85
N PHE A 11 8.06 -15.12 18.14
CA PHE A 11 7.69 -14.36 19.33
C PHE A 11 7.29 -15.22 20.52
N GLN A 12 7.19 -16.55 20.34
CA GLN A 12 6.77 -17.50 21.36
C GLN A 12 5.41 -17.11 21.97
N ARG A 13 4.47 -16.74 21.10
CA ARG A 13 3.11 -16.32 21.44
C ARG A 13 2.08 -17.15 20.69
N SER A 14 0.85 -17.18 21.20
CA SER A 14 -0.26 -17.86 20.54
C SER A 14 -0.68 -17.16 19.25
N ALA A 15 -1.24 -17.92 18.31
CA ALA A 15 -1.83 -17.41 17.07
C ALA A 15 -2.81 -16.24 17.32
N ASP A 16 -3.65 -16.37 18.35
CA ASP A 16 -4.62 -15.37 18.76
C ASP A 16 -3.95 -14.04 19.15
N THR A 17 -2.87 -14.11 19.93
CA THR A 17 -2.11 -12.91 20.32
C THR A 17 -1.52 -12.21 19.09
N ILE A 18 -0.90 -12.98 18.19
CA ILE A 18 -0.33 -12.46 16.94
C ILE A 18 -1.42 -11.79 16.09
N SER A 19 -2.55 -12.45 15.89
CA SER A 19 -3.67 -11.91 15.11
C SER A 19 -4.25 -10.64 15.71
N LYS A 20 -4.44 -10.59 17.04
CA LYS A 20 -4.95 -9.39 17.73
C LYS A 20 -4.03 -8.19 17.57
N ILE A 21 -2.71 -8.40 17.73
CA ILE A 21 -1.74 -7.33 17.55
C ILE A 21 -1.73 -6.86 16.10
N PHE A 22 -1.74 -7.79 15.13
CA PHE A 22 -1.78 -7.45 13.72
C PHE A 22 -3.02 -6.60 13.38
N LEU A 23 -4.20 -7.00 13.84
CA LEU A 23 -5.44 -6.24 13.64
C LEU A 23 -5.40 -4.87 14.32
N CYS A 24 -4.88 -4.81 15.55
CA CYS A 24 -4.74 -3.54 16.26
C CYS A 24 -3.80 -2.57 15.53
N LEU A 25 -2.69 -3.05 14.98
CA LEU A 25 -1.79 -2.24 14.15
C LEU A 25 -2.49 -1.79 12.87
N LEU A 26 -3.22 -2.68 12.21
CA LEU A 26 -3.97 -2.34 11.00
C LEU A 26 -4.98 -1.23 11.29
N ASP A 27 -5.79 -1.36 12.34
CA ASP A 27 -6.76 -0.36 12.78
C ASP A 27 -6.10 0.99 13.10
N MET A 28 -4.93 0.97 13.75
CA MET A 28 -4.16 2.20 14.00
C MET A 28 -3.68 2.85 12.70
N THR A 29 -3.19 2.06 11.73
CA THR A 29 -2.67 2.61 10.46
C THR A 29 -3.77 3.16 9.55
N ILE A 30 -4.95 2.54 9.53
CA ILE A 30 -6.09 3.04 8.75
C ILE A 30 -6.85 4.17 9.45
N SER A 31 -6.53 4.45 10.73
CA SER A 31 -7.17 5.54 11.46
C SER A 31 -6.96 6.87 10.73
N PRO A 32 -7.98 7.76 10.67
CA PRO A 32 -7.89 9.00 9.90
C PRO A 32 -6.70 9.88 10.29
N TRP A 33 -6.33 9.88 11.58
CA TRP A 33 -5.20 10.66 12.08
C TRP A 33 -3.86 10.14 11.55
N PHE A 34 -3.64 8.82 11.53
CA PHE A 34 -2.40 8.23 11.03
C PHE A 34 -2.35 8.30 9.51
N TYR A 35 -3.42 7.86 8.85
CA TYR A 35 -3.50 7.80 7.40
C TYR A 35 -3.28 9.18 6.76
N ASN A 36 -4.02 10.21 7.18
CA ASN A 36 -3.89 11.54 6.60
C ASN A 36 -2.55 12.22 6.91
N LYS A 37 -1.83 11.76 7.94
CA LYS A 37 -0.54 12.32 8.31
C LYS A 37 0.60 11.72 7.51
N TYR A 38 0.54 10.42 7.22
CA TYR A 38 1.68 9.69 6.65
C TYR A 38 1.44 9.12 5.25
N VAL A 39 0.18 8.91 4.85
CA VAL A 39 -0.17 8.39 3.52
C VAL A 39 -0.59 9.57 2.65
N HIS A 40 0.33 9.98 1.76
CA HIS A 40 0.08 11.02 0.76
C HIS A 40 0.26 10.42 -0.62
N LEU A 41 -0.61 10.81 -1.54
CA LEU A 41 -0.38 10.53 -2.95
C LEU A 41 0.85 11.33 -3.43
N PRO A 42 1.65 10.76 -4.35
CA PRO A 42 2.59 11.55 -5.12
C PRO A 42 1.89 12.73 -5.81
N PRO A 43 2.63 13.80 -6.15
CA PRO A 43 2.07 14.89 -6.95
C PRO A 43 1.55 14.36 -8.30
N ASP A 44 0.38 14.85 -8.74
CA ASP A 44 -0.29 14.46 -9.99
C ASP A 44 0.59 14.58 -11.27
N ASP A 45 1.73 15.26 -11.18
CA ASP A 45 2.70 15.43 -12.26
C ASP A 45 3.63 14.21 -12.47
N LEU A 46 3.40 13.10 -11.76
CA LEU A 46 4.30 11.94 -11.82
C LEU A 46 4.13 11.03 -13.04
N VAL A 47 3.24 11.37 -13.98
CA VAL A 47 3.10 10.58 -15.22
C VAL A 47 4.43 10.62 -15.96
N PRO A 48 5.13 9.47 -16.12
CA PRO A 48 6.39 9.47 -16.84
C PRO A 48 6.11 9.95 -18.28
N PRO A 49 6.86 10.93 -18.82
CA PRO A 49 6.62 11.50 -20.15
C PRO A 49 6.57 10.44 -21.25
N LYS A 50 7.27 9.31 -21.04
CA LYS A 50 7.27 8.14 -21.93
C LYS A 50 5.92 7.44 -22.05
N ILE A 51 5.11 7.42 -20.99
CA ILE A 51 3.77 6.82 -20.99
C ILE A 51 2.75 7.81 -21.58
N GLN A 52 2.89 9.09 -21.26
CA GLN A 52 2.02 10.14 -21.79
C GLN A 52 2.23 10.38 -23.30
N ALA A 53 3.47 10.32 -23.77
CA ALA A 53 3.81 10.56 -25.18
C ALA A 53 3.61 9.33 -26.08
N ASP A 54 3.36 8.14 -25.51
CA ASP A 54 3.15 6.92 -26.30
C ASP A 54 1.64 6.66 -26.51
N PRO A 55 1.12 6.89 -27.74
CA PRO A 55 -0.30 6.69 -28.03
C PRO A 55 -0.74 5.23 -27.95
N LYS A 56 0.19 4.26 -27.87
CA LYS A 56 -0.11 2.86 -27.63
C LYS A 56 -0.36 2.57 -26.15
N PHE A 57 0.35 3.22 -25.23
CA PHE A 57 0.21 2.96 -23.79
C PHE A 57 -0.82 3.86 -23.14
N TYR A 58 -0.90 5.13 -23.54
CA TYR A 58 -1.78 6.11 -22.92
C TYR A 58 -3.27 5.69 -22.83
N PRO A 59 -3.90 5.06 -23.84
CA PRO A 59 -5.29 4.63 -23.76
C PRO A 59 -5.58 3.57 -22.70
N PHE A 60 -4.57 2.78 -22.31
CA PHE A 60 -4.70 1.75 -21.28
C PHE A 60 -4.53 2.29 -19.88
N PHE A 61 -3.73 3.36 -19.73
CA PHE A 61 -3.39 3.92 -18.43
C PHE A 61 -4.20 5.17 -18.08
N LYS A 62 -4.83 5.86 -19.05
CA LYS A 62 -5.55 7.14 -18.85
C LYS A 62 -6.54 7.18 -17.68
N ASP A 63 -7.11 6.04 -17.29
CA ASP A 63 -8.07 5.91 -16.18
C ASP A 63 -7.47 5.15 -14.96
N CYS A 64 -6.19 4.78 -15.02
CA CYS A 64 -5.47 4.05 -13.97
C CYS A 64 -4.60 5.00 -13.14
N GLN A 65 -5.23 5.71 -12.20
CA GLN A 65 -4.57 6.71 -11.35
C GLN A 65 -3.33 6.14 -10.63
N GLY A 66 -3.39 4.93 -10.06
CA GLY A 66 -2.23 4.31 -9.38
C GLY A 66 -1.10 3.83 -10.32
N ALA A 67 -1.39 3.50 -11.58
CA ALA A 67 -0.37 3.11 -12.55
C ALA A 67 0.27 4.32 -13.25
N ILE A 68 -0.49 5.42 -13.34
CA ILE A 68 -0.06 6.71 -13.88
C ILE A 68 0.80 7.48 -12.86
N ASP A 69 0.36 7.51 -11.60
CA ASP A 69 0.97 8.28 -10.50
C ASP A 69 2.16 7.55 -9.85
N GLY A 70 2.46 6.31 -10.28
CA GLY A 70 3.57 5.54 -9.71
C GLY A 70 3.29 5.02 -8.29
N THR A 71 2.05 5.10 -7.84
CA THR A 71 1.57 4.64 -6.52
C THR A 71 1.38 3.11 -6.47
N HIS A 72 2.30 2.34 -7.06
CA HIS A 72 2.31 0.90 -6.94
C HIS A 72 3.13 0.48 -5.72
N ILE A 73 2.43 0.05 -4.66
CA ILE A 73 2.99 -0.83 -3.62
C ILE A 73 2.92 -2.27 -4.11
#